data_AF-A0A1Y3NBE9-F1
#
_entry.id   AF-A0A1Y3NBE9-F1
#
_cell.length_a   1.000
_cell.length_b   1.000
_cell.length_c   1.000
_cell.angle_alpha   90.00
_cell.angle_beta   90.00
_cell.angle_gamma   90.00
#
_symmetry.space_group_name_H-M   'P 1'
#
loop_
_entity.id
_entity.type
_entity.pdbx_description
1 polymer ?
#
loop_
_entity_poly.entity_id
_entity_poly.type
_entity_poly.pdbx_seq_one_letter_code
_entity_poly.pdbx_strand_id
1 'polypeptide(L)'
;MDIKQYLEECGFEESENDINQILMNCAVDNNTEKATSVFRYADNNDITLDINRDFGDDFILSWCSYHNNLDFVRMIIDHVNKHNVILDINKKNDDKVYSLIWSTYNSNYEMTNSFINYAYGHGFVLEINEPDNGKQYPLLWSVNNDNMDLVRLLIDYGYRNNIILELNAKNEEGCFPLLGCSNNNNTEMMRLLLDYASRNNITLNINDKDEGGCYPLLKCIYNNNTEMVNLIIYYAREKNIVLELNEQELLDYIANNDDENSIKSISDINKDIINALQMNKNENRINIIFPDDSELSKLFEENPALNNVPPSNGYNGPYNNYPYQMPCTPQNPYPYYNPYVNPMYYNQQPQYPPYQQPQYSQYQQPFPPYQQQQYQPYQQQQY
;
A
#
# COMPACT_ATOMS: atom_id res chain seq x y z
N MET A 1 30.63 -9.07 24.24
CA MET A 1 31.44 -8.02 24.91
C MET A 1 30.92 -7.81 26.33
N ASP A 2 31.78 -7.63 27.33
CA ASP A 2 31.34 -7.18 28.65
C ASP A 2 31.07 -5.66 28.56
N ILE A 3 29.80 -5.27 28.61
CA ILE A 3 29.38 -3.87 28.49
C ILE A 3 29.96 -3.04 29.62
N LYS A 4 30.11 -3.61 30.82
CA LYS A 4 30.67 -2.89 31.95
C LYS A 4 32.13 -2.55 31.71
N GLN A 5 32.90 -3.52 31.22
CA GLN A 5 34.28 -3.30 30.80
C GLN A 5 34.38 -2.28 29.64
N TYR A 6 33.46 -2.34 28.68
CA TYR A 6 33.41 -1.36 27.57
C TYR A 6 33.06 0.06 28.03
N LEU A 7 32.11 0.19 28.98
CA LEU A 7 31.74 1.47 29.60
C LEU A 7 32.93 2.06 30.36
N GLU A 8 33.64 1.24 31.14
CA GLU A 8 34.85 1.61 31.86
C GLU A 8 35.99 2.03 30.90
N GLU A 9 36.22 1.28 29.81
CA GLU A 9 37.26 1.56 28.80
C GLU A 9 37.00 2.85 28.01
N CYS A 10 35.72 3.22 27.81
CA CYS A 10 35.34 4.45 27.11
C CYS A 10 35.22 5.67 28.04
N GLY A 11 35.41 5.50 29.36
CA GLY A 11 35.32 6.58 30.33
C GLY A 11 33.89 7.06 30.63
N PHE A 12 32.89 6.21 30.40
CA PHE A 12 31.48 6.52 30.71
C PHE A 12 31.18 6.25 32.18
N GLU A 13 30.40 7.11 32.83
CA GLU A 13 30.09 7.02 34.27
C GLU A 13 28.88 6.11 34.57
N GLU A 14 28.56 5.16 33.67
CA GLU A 14 27.30 4.39 33.67
C GLU A 14 26.04 5.28 33.75
N SER A 15 26.12 6.54 33.30
CA SER A 15 24.95 7.43 33.30
C SER A 15 23.96 7.01 32.21
N GLU A 16 22.67 7.27 32.43
CA GLU A 16 21.61 7.00 31.45
C GLU A 16 21.89 7.68 30.09
N ASN A 17 22.51 8.86 30.10
CA ASN A 17 22.92 9.57 28.88
C ASN A 17 24.02 8.83 28.11
N ASP A 18 25.00 8.27 28.82
CA ASP A 18 26.12 7.56 28.19
C ASP A 18 25.65 6.28 27.50
N ILE A 19 24.76 5.52 28.15
CA ILE A 19 24.21 4.27 27.60
C ILE A 19 23.36 4.57 26.35
N ASN A 20 22.53 5.61 26.39
CA ASN A 20 21.74 6.03 25.24
C ASN A 20 22.64 6.50 24.08
N GLN A 21 23.75 7.19 24.36
CA GLN A 21 24.71 7.58 23.33
C GLN A 21 25.40 6.36 22.69
N ILE A 22 25.72 5.33 23.48
CA ILE A 22 26.28 4.08 22.95
C ILE A 22 25.27 3.37 22.06
N LEU A 23 24.00 3.30 22.47
CA LEU A 23 22.94 2.72 21.64
C LEU A 23 22.81 3.43 20.30
N MET A 24 22.85 4.77 20.29
CA MET A 24 22.83 5.57 19.06
C MET A 24 24.04 5.24 18.16
N ASN A 25 25.24 5.17 18.73
CA ASN A 25 26.43 4.79 17.95
C ASN A 25 26.29 3.37 17.38
N CYS A 26 25.67 2.43 18.11
CA CYS A 26 25.38 1.10 17.57
C CYS A 26 24.40 1.16 16.39
N ALA A 27 23.38 2.02 16.45
CA ALA A 27 22.44 2.19 15.35
C ALA A 27 23.12 2.81 14.12
N VAL A 28 23.91 3.87 14.31
CA VAL A 28 24.68 4.55 13.24
C VAL A 28 25.67 3.60 12.58
N ASP A 29 26.40 2.80 13.37
CA ASP A 29 27.35 1.80 12.88
C ASP A 29 26.66 0.51 12.37
N ASN A 30 25.33 0.42 12.50
CA ASN A 30 24.53 -0.79 12.26
C ASN A 30 25.08 -2.05 12.98
N ASN A 31 25.64 -1.88 14.18
CA ASN A 31 26.33 -2.92 14.93
C ASN A 31 25.37 -3.67 15.87
N THR A 32 24.71 -4.71 15.33
CA THR A 32 23.72 -5.53 16.05
C THR A 32 24.29 -6.26 17.26
N GLU A 33 25.53 -6.75 17.22
CA GLU A 33 26.15 -7.48 18.35
C GLU A 33 26.36 -6.56 19.55
N LYS A 34 26.86 -5.34 19.29
CA LYS A 34 27.05 -4.33 20.32
C LYS A 34 25.71 -3.84 20.86
N ALA A 35 24.73 -3.59 19.99
CA ALA A 35 23.37 -3.25 20.40
C ALA A 35 22.75 -4.34 21.29
N THR A 36 22.90 -5.62 20.93
CA THR A 36 22.44 -6.76 21.75
C THR A 36 23.00 -6.71 23.16
N SER A 37 24.29 -6.37 23.26
CA SER A 37 24.94 -6.25 24.56
C SER A 37 24.38 -5.07 25.35
N VAL A 38 24.13 -3.91 24.71
CA VAL A 38 23.53 -2.72 25.34
C VAL A 38 22.13 -3.01 25.85
N PHE A 39 21.24 -3.55 25.01
CA PHE A 39 19.88 -3.91 25.39
C PHE A 39 19.88 -4.89 26.56
N ARG A 40 20.68 -5.96 26.50
CA ARG A 40 20.78 -6.95 27.59
C ARG A 40 21.26 -6.32 28.90
N TYR A 41 22.22 -5.42 28.84
CA TYR A 41 22.71 -4.72 30.03
C TYR A 41 21.61 -3.84 30.62
N ALA A 42 20.94 -3.03 29.80
CA ALA A 42 19.86 -2.15 30.25
C ALA A 42 18.72 -2.96 30.88
N ASP A 43 18.33 -4.05 30.22
CA ASP A 43 17.31 -4.98 30.66
C ASP A 43 17.59 -5.72 31.97
N ASN A 44 18.85 -6.04 32.24
CA ASN A 44 19.25 -6.74 33.46
C ASN A 44 19.40 -5.79 34.66
N ASN A 45 19.60 -4.50 34.39
CA ASN A 45 19.78 -3.47 35.41
C ASN A 45 18.57 -2.54 35.54
N ASP A 46 17.44 -2.88 34.92
CA ASP A 46 16.19 -2.09 34.95
C ASP A 46 16.37 -0.65 34.43
N ILE A 47 17.23 -0.48 33.43
CA ILE A 47 17.51 0.82 32.81
C ILE A 47 16.56 0.99 31.62
N THR A 48 15.79 2.07 31.66
CA THR A 48 14.95 2.48 30.54
C THR A 48 15.79 3.21 29.50
N LEU A 49 15.84 2.69 28.27
CA LEU A 49 16.51 3.33 27.14
C LEU A 49 15.59 4.38 26.52
N ASP A 50 16.16 5.51 26.11
CA ASP A 50 15.46 6.60 25.44
C ASP A 50 15.35 6.29 23.93
N ILE A 51 14.51 5.32 23.61
CA ILE A 51 14.35 4.76 22.26
C ILE A 51 13.77 5.76 21.25
N ASN A 52 12.94 6.69 21.70
CA ASN A 52 12.25 7.66 20.84
C ASN A 52 13.07 8.92 20.57
N ARG A 53 14.29 9.00 21.11
CA ARG A 53 15.14 10.18 21.00
C ARG A 53 15.62 10.41 19.57
N ASP A 54 15.57 11.67 19.16
CA ASP A 54 16.17 12.14 17.92
C ASP A 54 17.70 12.23 18.03
N PHE A 55 18.38 11.91 16.94
CA PHE A 55 19.79 12.19 16.73
C PHE A 55 20.02 12.73 15.31
N GLY A 56 20.48 13.97 15.23
CA GLY A 56 20.48 14.70 13.96
C GLY A 56 19.05 14.85 13.46
N ASP A 57 18.82 14.39 12.23
CA ASP A 57 17.57 14.56 11.50
C ASP A 57 16.71 13.26 11.54
N ASP A 58 17.10 12.25 12.33
CA ASP A 58 16.47 10.92 12.39
C ASP A 58 16.37 10.36 13.84
N PHE A 59 15.82 9.15 13.99
CA PHE A 59 15.67 8.44 15.26
C PHE A 59 15.94 6.93 15.09
N ILE A 60 16.16 6.21 16.21
CA ILE A 60 16.78 4.88 16.19
C ILE A 60 15.95 3.87 15.38
N LEU A 61 14.63 3.88 15.59
CA LEU A 61 13.74 2.95 14.92
C LEU A 61 13.71 3.18 13.39
N SER A 62 13.63 4.43 12.93
CA SER A 62 13.70 4.76 11.51
C SER A 62 15.05 4.37 10.90
N TRP A 63 16.16 4.74 11.54
CA TRP A 63 17.51 4.41 11.04
C TRP A 63 17.75 2.91 10.89
N CYS A 64 17.41 2.11 11.90
CA CYS A 64 17.54 0.66 11.83
C CYS A 64 16.62 0.04 10.77
N SER A 65 15.44 0.63 10.54
CA SER A 65 14.51 0.18 9.51
C SER A 65 15.03 0.50 8.10
N TYR A 66 15.63 1.68 7.91
CA TYR A 66 16.29 2.06 6.66
C TYR A 66 17.39 1.07 6.28
N HIS A 67 18.23 0.68 7.24
CA HIS A 67 19.27 -0.34 7.06
C HIS A 67 18.74 -1.79 7.06
N ASN A 68 17.42 -1.98 7.06
CA ASN A 68 16.75 -3.28 7.03
C ASN A 68 17.18 -4.22 8.17
N ASN A 69 17.53 -3.68 9.34
CA ASN A 69 18.04 -4.43 10.48
C ASN A 69 16.90 -4.91 11.39
N LEU A 70 16.26 -6.01 11.01
CA LEU A 70 15.14 -6.61 11.72
C LEU A 70 15.48 -7.01 13.17
N ASP A 71 16.67 -7.53 13.42
CA ASP A 71 17.08 -7.95 14.76
C ASP A 71 17.16 -6.75 15.71
N PHE A 72 17.67 -5.61 15.23
CA PHE A 72 17.69 -4.37 16.00
C PHE A 72 16.27 -3.86 16.29
N VAL A 73 15.39 -3.84 15.28
CA VAL A 73 13.98 -3.48 15.46
C VAL A 73 13.30 -4.38 16.51
N ARG A 74 13.57 -5.69 16.50
CA ARG A 74 13.04 -6.62 17.51
C ARG A 74 13.56 -6.32 18.91
N MET A 75 14.87 -6.06 19.05
CA MET A 75 15.44 -5.65 20.35
C MET A 75 14.79 -4.37 20.88
N ILE A 76 14.54 -3.39 20.02
CA ILE A 76 13.81 -2.17 20.37
C ILE A 76 12.40 -2.52 20.89
N ILE A 77 11.63 -3.29 20.12
CA ILE A 77 10.25 -3.69 20.48
C ILE A 77 10.23 -4.48 21.80
N ASP A 78 11.13 -5.44 21.97
CA ASP A 78 11.23 -6.25 23.19
C ASP A 78 11.55 -5.39 24.42
N HIS A 79 12.50 -4.45 24.29
CA HIS A 79 12.87 -3.53 25.35
C HIS A 79 11.70 -2.63 25.76
N VAL A 80 11.05 -1.95 24.80
CA VAL A 80 9.94 -1.05 25.13
C VAL A 80 8.76 -1.81 25.74
N ASN A 81 8.49 -3.04 25.31
CA ASN A 81 7.47 -3.89 25.92
C ASN A 81 7.80 -4.25 27.36
N LYS A 82 9.06 -4.63 27.63
CA LYS A 82 9.52 -5.03 28.96
C LYS A 82 9.48 -3.89 29.97
N HIS A 83 9.88 -2.69 29.54
CA HIS A 83 9.97 -1.51 30.39
C HIS A 83 8.71 -0.63 30.35
N ASN A 84 7.64 -1.06 29.66
CA ASN A 84 6.40 -0.31 29.45
C ASN A 84 6.64 1.11 28.88
N VAL A 85 7.60 1.22 27.97
CA VAL A 85 7.86 2.43 27.21
C VAL A 85 6.94 2.44 25.98
N ILE A 86 6.35 3.59 25.70
CA ILE A 86 5.59 3.79 24.47
C ILE A 86 6.58 4.05 23.34
N LEU A 87 6.58 3.22 22.29
CA LEU A 87 7.31 3.46 21.06
C LEU A 87 6.48 4.37 20.16
N ASP A 88 7.05 5.50 19.74
CA ASP A 88 6.41 6.39 18.78
C ASP A 88 6.58 5.81 17.35
N ILE A 89 5.77 4.78 17.06
CA ILE A 89 5.92 3.96 15.85
C ILE A 89 5.55 4.70 14.55
N ASN A 90 4.76 5.77 14.66
CA ASN A 90 4.41 6.64 13.54
C ASN A 90 5.28 7.90 13.50
N LYS A 91 6.28 8.02 14.36
CA LYS A 91 7.20 9.16 14.35
C LYS A 91 7.80 9.31 12.96
N LYS A 92 7.81 10.55 12.50
CA LYS A 92 8.43 10.95 11.24
C LYS A 92 9.76 11.64 11.56
N ASN A 93 10.78 11.33 10.79
CA ASN A 93 12.05 12.06 10.80
C ASN A 93 11.88 13.43 10.11
N ASP A 94 12.93 14.25 10.03
CA ASP A 94 12.83 15.59 9.44
C ASP A 94 12.47 15.58 7.94
N ASP A 95 12.77 14.46 7.26
CA ASP A 95 12.36 14.17 5.88
C ASP A 95 10.93 13.60 5.78
N LYS A 96 10.15 13.67 6.86
CA LYS A 96 8.78 13.14 6.96
C LYS A 96 8.66 11.62 6.72
N VAL A 97 9.77 10.89 6.75
CA VAL A 97 9.81 9.44 6.61
C VAL A 97 9.61 8.78 7.97
N TYR A 98 8.85 7.68 8.01
CA TYR A 98 8.58 6.88 9.22
C TYR A 98 8.97 5.42 8.99
N SER A 99 9.17 4.66 10.06
CA SER A 99 9.79 3.33 10.00
C SER A 99 9.06 2.32 9.10
N LEU A 100 7.73 2.42 8.98
CA LEU A 100 6.93 1.57 8.08
C LEU A 100 7.24 1.81 6.60
N ILE A 101 7.56 3.05 6.19
CA ILE A 101 8.03 3.33 4.81
C ILE A 101 9.28 2.50 4.54
N TRP A 102 10.26 2.54 5.44
CA TRP A 102 11.51 1.80 5.24
C TRP A 102 11.33 0.28 5.16
N SER A 103 10.43 -0.31 5.95
CA SER A 103 10.18 -1.75 5.84
C SER A 103 9.53 -2.13 4.51
N THR A 104 8.65 -1.29 3.96
CA THR A 104 8.03 -1.52 2.64
C THR A 104 8.98 -1.22 1.47
N TYR A 105 9.78 -0.16 1.58
CA TYR A 105 10.86 0.16 0.64
C TYR A 105 11.84 -1.01 0.50
N ASN A 106 12.25 -1.60 1.63
CA ASN A 106 13.14 -2.76 1.67
C ASN A 106 12.43 -4.10 1.35
N SER A 107 11.13 -4.09 1.05
CA SER A 107 10.34 -5.31 0.84
C SER A 107 10.38 -6.29 2.02
N ASN A 108 10.59 -5.81 3.23
CA ASN A 108 10.73 -6.63 4.43
C ASN A 108 9.37 -6.89 5.08
N TYR A 109 8.81 -8.06 4.78
CA TYR A 109 7.54 -8.53 5.34
C TYR A 109 7.60 -8.69 6.85
N GLU A 110 8.63 -9.33 7.39
CA GLU A 110 8.77 -9.64 8.81
C GLU A 110 8.89 -8.39 9.68
N MET A 111 9.60 -7.37 9.20
CA MET A 111 9.71 -6.07 9.87
C MET A 111 8.37 -5.33 9.85
N THR A 112 7.71 -5.27 8.68
CA THR A 112 6.37 -4.68 8.54
C THR A 112 5.38 -5.37 9.48
N ASN A 113 5.40 -6.70 9.54
CA ASN A 113 4.55 -7.48 10.43
C ASN A 113 4.91 -7.26 11.92
N SER A 114 6.18 -7.01 12.25
CA SER A 114 6.60 -6.66 13.62
C SER A 114 5.99 -5.31 14.05
N PHE A 115 5.97 -4.32 13.17
CA PHE A 115 5.30 -3.04 13.43
C PHE A 115 3.79 -3.18 13.61
N ILE A 116 3.14 -3.96 12.76
CA ILE A 116 1.70 -4.25 12.86
C ILE A 116 1.37 -4.95 14.20
N ASN A 117 2.17 -5.95 14.59
CA ASN A 117 1.95 -6.66 15.85
C ASN A 117 2.16 -5.76 17.07
N TYR A 118 3.18 -4.88 17.04
CA TYR A 118 3.38 -3.88 18.07
C TYR A 118 2.15 -2.95 18.16
N ALA A 119 1.69 -2.41 17.02
CA ALA A 119 0.55 -1.52 16.98
C ALA A 119 -0.72 -2.17 17.59
N TYR A 120 -1.03 -3.41 17.21
CA TYR A 120 -2.15 -4.14 17.80
C TYR A 120 -1.98 -4.43 19.29
N GLY A 121 -0.78 -4.79 19.74
CA GLY A 121 -0.50 -5.09 21.14
C GLY A 121 -0.69 -3.88 22.07
N HIS A 122 -0.51 -2.67 21.54
CA HIS A 122 -0.56 -1.42 22.31
C HIS A 122 -1.74 -0.50 21.94
N GLY A 123 -2.62 -0.94 21.04
CA GLY A 123 -3.79 -0.16 20.63
C GLY A 123 -3.45 1.06 19.77
N PHE A 124 -2.31 1.05 19.06
CA PHE A 124 -1.97 2.05 18.06
C PHE A 124 -2.52 1.68 16.68
N VAL A 125 -2.69 2.70 15.85
CA VAL A 125 -3.05 2.56 14.43
C VAL A 125 -1.89 3.12 13.61
N LEU A 126 -1.34 2.31 12.70
CA LEU A 126 -0.26 2.70 11.81
C LEU A 126 -0.77 3.63 10.72
N GLU A 127 0.01 4.65 10.39
CA GLU A 127 -0.25 5.60 9.31
C GLU A 127 0.12 5.00 7.94
N ILE A 128 -0.67 4.05 7.42
CA ILE A 128 -0.29 3.24 6.23
C ILE A 128 -0.48 3.92 4.85
N ASN A 129 -1.02 5.14 4.81
CA ASN A 129 -1.25 5.92 3.59
C ASN A 129 -0.37 7.17 3.50
N GLU A 130 0.38 7.48 4.55
CA GLU A 130 1.13 8.72 4.61
C GLU A 130 2.31 8.65 3.63
N PRO A 131 2.45 9.63 2.72
CA PRO A 131 3.54 9.66 1.78
C PRO A 131 4.84 10.16 2.42
N ASP A 132 5.96 9.67 1.93
CA ASP A 132 7.29 10.25 2.14
C ASP A 132 7.54 11.47 1.22
N ASN A 133 8.74 12.05 1.29
CA ASN A 133 9.13 13.19 0.46
C ASN A 133 9.06 12.91 -1.05
N GLY A 134 9.32 11.66 -1.49
CA GLY A 134 9.17 11.24 -2.89
C GLY A 134 7.72 10.95 -3.27
N LYS A 135 6.76 11.29 -2.39
CA LYS A 135 5.34 10.95 -2.47
C LYS A 135 5.06 9.46 -2.58
N GLN A 136 6.02 8.63 -2.16
CA GLN A 136 5.83 7.19 -2.07
C GLN A 136 5.16 6.86 -0.75
N TYR A 137 4.33 5.83 -0.74
CA TYR A 137 3.60 5.38 0.45
C TYR A 137 3.65 3.85 0.51
N PRO A 138 3.36 3.24 1.67
CA PRO A 138 3.61 1.81 1.93
C PRO A 138 3.07 0.88 0.83
N LEU A 139 1.86 1.14 0.34
CA LEU A 139 1.28 0.34 -0.74
C LEU A 139 2.02 0.54 -2.07
N LEU A 140 2.37 1.78 -2.45
CA LEU A 140 3.06 2.04 -3.71
C LEU A 140 4.48 1.47 -3.71
N TRP A 141 5.22 1.55 -2.59
CA TRP A 141 6.51 0.84 -2.45
C TRP A 141 6.35 -0.66 -2.63
N SER A 142 5.35 -1.27 -1.98
CA SER A 142 5.09 -2.71 -2.07
C SER A 142 4.73 -3.15 -3.50
N VAL A 143 3.96 -2.32 -4.21
CA VAL A 143 3.60 -2.55 -5.62
C VAL A 143 4.80 -2.41 -6.53
N ASN A 144 5.57 -1.32 -6.42
CA ASN A 144 6.74 -1.08 -7.29
C ASN A 144 7.80 -2.18 -7.12
N ASN A 145 7.94 -2.73 -5.92
CA ASN A 145 8.82 -3.86 -5.64
C ASN A 145 8.24 -5.24 -6.02
N ASP A 146 7.05 -5.28 -6.62
CA ASP A 146 6.31 -6.49 -6.99
C ASP A 146 6.07 -7.47 -5.82
N ASN A 147 5.97 -6.95 -4.59
CA ASN A 147 5.85 -7.76 -3.38
C ASN A 147 4.37 -8.05 -3.04
N MET A 148 3.86 -9.16 -3.57
CA MET A 148 2.47 -9.56 -3.40
C MET A 148 2.07 -9.79 -1.92
N ASP A 149 2.97 -10.31 -1.09
CA ASP A 149 2.67 -10.62 0.30
C ASP A 149 2.57 -9.36 1.16
N LEU A 150 3.41 -8.35 0.90
CA LEU A 150 3.27 -7.04 1.54
C LEU A 150 1.98 -6.32 1.13
N VAL A 151 1.61 -6.35 -0.15
CA VAL A 151 0.33 -5.77 -0.61
C VAL A 151 -0.86 -6.42 0.12
N ARG A 152 -0.87 -7.75 0.25
CA ARG A 152 -1.91 -8.47 1.00
C ARG A 152 -1.91 -8.10 2.49
N LEU A 153 -0.74 -7.98 3.10
CA LEU A 153 -0.60 -7.59 4.51
C LEU A 153 -1.17 -6.20 4.77
N LEU A 154 -0.88 -5.23 3.90
CA LEU A 154 -1.40 -3.85 4.01
C LEU A 154 -2.91 -3.80 3.77
N ILE A 155 -3.45 -4.58 2.82
CA ILE A 155 -4.89 -4.71 2.58
C ILE A 155 -5.62 -5.28 3.82
N ASP A 156 -5.10 -6.36 4.40
CA ASP A 156 -5.67 -6.98 5.60
C ASP A 156 -5.60 -6.01 6.79
N TYR A 157 -4.46 -5.33 6.97
CA TYR A 157 -4.32 -4.30 8.00
C TYR A 157 -5.32 -3.14 7.81
N GLY A 158 -5.50 -2.67 6.57
CA GLY A 158 -6.48 -1.64 6.23
C GLY A 158 -7.91 -2.05 6.59
N TYR A 159 -8.35 -3.26 6.20
CA TYR A 159 -9.67 -3.76 6.56
C TYR A 159 -9.88 -3.89 8.07
N ARG A 160 -8.88 -4.39 8.82
CA ARG A 160 -8.99 -4.57 10.27
C ARG A 160 -9.09 -3.25 11.03
N ASN A 161 -8.48 -2.19 10.51
CA ASN A 161 -8.45 -0.87 11.15
C ASN A 161 -9.42 0.13 10.50
N ASN A 162 -10.27 -0.30 9.56
CA ASN A 162 -11.17 0.57 8.78
C ASN A 162 -10.43 1.71 8.06
N ILE A 163 -9.22 1.43 7.56
CA ILE A 163 -8.43 2.35 6.74
C ILE A 163 -8.64 1.98 5.28
N ILE A 164 -9.07 2.95 4.47
CA ILE A 164 -9.15 2.81 3.02
C ILE A 164 -7.77 3.12 2.45
N LEU A 165 -7.15 2.16 1.76
CA LEU A 165 -5.86 2.35 1.11
C LEU A 165 -5.95 3.35 -0.03
N GLU A 166 -4.95 4.23 -0.13
CA GLU A 166 -4.81 5.15 -1.26
C GLU A 166 -4.36 4.39 -2.52
N LEU A 167 -5.06 4.60 -3.65
CA LEU A 167 -4.83 3.88 -4.92
C LEU A 167 -4.61 4.79 -6.13
N ASN A 168 -4.83 6.09 -6.00
CA ASN A 168 -4.76 7.07 -7.06
C ASN A 168 -3.67 8.12 -6.83
N ALA A 169 -3.15 8.26 -5.61
CA ALA A 169 -2.03 9.16 -5.36
C ALA A 169 -0.80 8.74 -6.18
N LYS A 170 -0.20 9.74 -6.80
CA LYS A 170 1.00 9.62 -7.62
C LYS A 170 2.24 9.98 -6.81
N ASN A 171 3.32 9.24 -7.05
CA ASN A 171 4.64 9.65 -6.58
C ASN A 171 5.16 10.86 -7.40
N GLU A 172 6.40 11.30 -7.14
CA GLU A 172 7.01 12.40 -7.91
C GLU A 172 7.16 12.10 -9.41
N GLU A 173 7.40 10.85 -9.80
CA GLU A 173 7.50 10.43 -11.20
C GLU A 173 6.11 10.24 -11.87
N GLY A 174 5.03 10.50 -11.15
CA GLY A 174 3.66 10.30 -11.64
C GLY A 174 3.17 8.85 -11.60
N CYS A 175 3.94 7.91 -11.06
CA CYS A 175 3.56 6.51 -10.89
C CYS A 175 2.54 6.33 -9.76
N PHE A 176 1.59 5.42 -9.96
CA PHE A 176 0.52 5.06 -9.03
C PHE A 176 0.27 3.54 -9.06
N PRO A 177 -0.40 2.95 -8.06
CA PRO A 177 -0.43 1.49 -7.88
C PRO A 177 -0.88 0.69 -9.11
N LEU A 178 -1.90 1.13 -9.85
CA LEU A 178 -2.34 0.41 -11.03
C LEU A 178 -1.29 0.45 -12.17
N LEU A 179 -0.61 1.59 -12.35
CA LEU A 179 0.49 1.70 -13.32
C LEU A 179 1.70 0.87 -12.87
N GLY A 180 2.02 0.85 -11.58
CA GLY A 180 3.06 -0.02 -11.02
C GLY A 180 2.81 -1.50 -11.31
N CYS A 181 1.56 -1.97 -11.17
CA CYS A 181 1.19 -3.34 -11.57
C CYS A 181 1.44 -3.59 -13.06
N SER A 182 1.06 -2.64 -13.92
CA SER A 182 1.33 -2.71 -15.37
C SER A 182 2.82 -2.73 -15.69
N ASN A 183 3.63 -1.93 -14.98
CA ASN A 183 5.07 -1.89 -15.15
C ASN A 183 5.72 -3.24 -14.82
N ASN A 184 5.27 -3.88 -13.74
CA ASN A 184 5.74 -5.21 -13.33
C ASN A 184 5.13 -6.36 -14.13
N ASN A 185 4.18 -6.06 -15.03
CA ASN A 185 3.41 -7.05 -15.78
C ASN A 185 2.72 -8.08 -14.85
N ASN A 186 2.36 -7.67 -13.63
CA ASN A 186 1.80 -8.56 -12.61
C ASN A 186 0.27 -8.55 -12.65
N THR A 187 -0.28 -9.53 -13.36
CA THR A 187 -1.73 -9.72 -13.51
C THR A 187 -2.45 -10.01 -12.18
N GLU A 188 -1.83 -10.77 -11.27
CA GLU A 188 -2.46 -11.14 -10.00
C GLU A 188 -2.57 -9.93 -9.06
N MET A 189 -1.51 -9.13 -8.99
CA MET A 189 -1.52 -7.89 -8.19
C MET A 189 -2.53 -6.88 -8.73
N MET A 190 -2.60 -6.70 -10.06
CA MET A 190 -3.62 -5.86 -10.69
C MET A 190 -5.03 -6.33 -10.32
N ARG A 191 -5.30 -7.63 -10.42
CA ARG A 191 -6.60 -8.22 -10.05
C ARG A 191 -6.96 -7.91 -8.60
N LEU A 192 -6.00 -8.06 -7.68
CA LEU A 192 -6.22 -7.77 -6.27
C LEU A 192 -6.57 -6.29 -6.02
N LEU A 193 -5.85 -5.35 -6.64
CA LEU A 193 -6.12 -3.92 -6.47
C LEU A 193 -7.45 -3.49 -7.10
N LEU A 194 -7.82 -4.03 -8.27
CA LEU A 194 -9.12 -3.75 -8.91
C LEU A 194 -10.29 -4.27 -8.07
N ASP A 195 -10.16 -5.47 -7.49
CA ASP A 195 -11.16 -6.03 -6.57
C ASP A 195 -11.26 -5.20 -5.29
N TYR A 196 -10.13 -4.82 -4.69
CA TYR A 196 -10.11 -3.93 -3.53
C TYR A 196 -10.78 -2.59 -3.83
N ALA A 197 -10.47 -1.96 -4.97
CA ALA A 197 -11.10 -0.70 -5.39
C ALA A 197 -12.62 -0.86 -5.55
N SER A 198 -13.05 -1.96 -6.18
CA SER A 198 -14.47 -2.25 -6.40
C SER A 198 -15.23 -2.44 -5.09
N ARG A 199 -14.68 -3.22 -4.15
CA ARG A 199 -15.28 -3.46 -2.82
C ARG A 199 -15.39 -2.20 -1.97
N ASN A 200 -14.43 -1.28 -2.10
CA ASN A 200 -14.39 -0.02 -1.35
C ASN A 200 -14.99 1.16 -2.12
N ASN A 201 -15.65 0.93 -3.26
CA ASN A 201 -16.24 1.96 -4.12
C ASN A 201 -15.25 3.06 -4.56
N ILE A 202 -13.97 2.71 -4.70
CA ILE A 202 -12.94 3.59 -5.23
C ILE A 202 -13.05 3.59 -6.75
N THR A 203 -13.04 4.78 -7.35
CA THR A 203 -12.89 4.92 -8.81
C THR A 203 -11.41 5.18 -9.09
N LEU A 204 -10.82 4.40 -9.99
CA LEU A 204 -9.39 4.48 -10.28
C LEU A 204 -9.15 5.39 -11.48
N ASN A 205 -8.09 6.18 -11.43
CA ASN A 205 -7.68 7.07 -12.51
C ASN A 205 -6.91 6.28 -13.59
N ILE A 206 -7.59 5.36 -14.28
CA ILE A 206 -6.94 4.37 -15.16
C ILE A 206 -6.40 4.92 -16.49
N ASN A 207 -6.74 6.17 -16.84
CA ASN A 207 -6.20 6.89 -18.00
C ASN A 207 -5.07 7.87 -17.62
N ASP A 208 -4.78 8.01 -16.33
CA ASP A 208 -3.74 8.92 -15.87
C ASP A 208 -2.37 8.47 -16.37
N LYS A 209 -1.58 9.45 -16.78
CA LYS A 209 -0.21 9.27 -17.23
C LYS A 209 0.79 9.58 -16.12
N ASP A 210 1.93 8.92 -16.17
CA ASP A 210 3.15 9.30 -15.44
C ASP A 210 3.89 10.43 -16.17
N GLU A 211 5.04 10.87 -15.64
CA GLU A 211 5.86 11.91 -16.26
C GLU A 211 6.44 11.49 -17.63
N GLY A 212 6.57 10.19 -17.88
CA GLY A 212 6.98 9.62 -19.16
C GLY A 212 5.85 9.48 -20.18
N GLY A 213 4.62 9.88 -19.83
CA GLY A 213 3.44 9.73 -20.68
C GLY A 213 2.88 8.30 -20.74
N CYS A 214 3.40 7.38 -19.91
CA CYS A 214 2.92 6.01 -19.82
C CYS A 214 1.65 5.92 -18.96
N TYR A 215 0.73 5.04 -19.34
CA TYR A 215 -0.52 4.78 -18.62
C TYR A 215 -0.85 3.28 -18.66
N PRO A 216 -1.70 2.77 -17.74
CA PRO A 216 -1.89 1.34 -17.54
C PRO A 216 -2.20 0.56 -18.82
N LEU A 217 -3.11 1.05 -19.67
CA LEU A 217 -3.49 0.36 -20.91
C LEU A 217 -2.33 0.27 -21.91
N LEU A 218 -1.61 1.39 -22.14
CA LEU A 218 -0.45 1.41 -23.04
C LEU A 218 0.62 0.43 -22.58
N LYS A 219 0.94 0.41 -21.29
CA LYS A 219 1.95 -0.51 -20.75
C LYS A 219 1.53 -1.97 -20.86
N CYS A 220 0.25 -2.30 -20.62
CA CYS A 220 -0.24 -3.67 -20.80
C CYS A 220 -0.20 -4.13 -22.27
N ILE A 221 -0.48 -3.24 -23.23
CA ILE A 221 -0.34 -3.52 -24.66
C ILE A 221 1.14 -3.71 -25.03
N TYR A 222 2.03 -2.84 -24.55
CA TYR A 222 3.47 -2.96 -24.76
C TYR A 222 4.02 -4.31 -24.25
N ASN A 223 3.61 -4.74 -23.06
CA ASN A 223 3.97 -6.05 -22.49
C ASN A 223 3.24 -7.23 -23.18
N ASN A 224 2.40 -6.97 -24.19
CA ASN A 224 1.56 -7.94 -24.88
C ASN A 224 0.67 -8.80 -23.96
N ASN A 225 0.31 -8.29 -22.78
CA ASN A 225 -0.41 -9.05 -21.76
C ASN A 225 -1.92 -8.94 -21.95
N THR A 226 -2.48 -9.94 -22.63
CA THR A 226 -3.91 -9.99 -22.98
C THR A 226 -4.82 -10.00 -21.76
N GLU A 227 -4.40 -10.66 -20.67
CA GLU A 227 -5.21 -10.76 -19.45
C GLU A 227 -5.32 -9.41 -18.74
N MET A 228 -4.22 -8.67 -18.61
CA MET A 228 -4.24 -7.33 -18.00
C MET A 228 -5.00 -6.31 -18.84
N VAL A 229 -4.87 -6.36 -20.18
CA VAL A 229 -5.69 -5.52 -21.08
C VAL A 229 -7.19 -5.78 -20.83
N ASN A 230 -7.59 -7.05 -20.73
CA ASN A 230 -8.99 -7.40 -20.45
C ASN A 230 -9.44 -6.97 -19.05
N LEU A 231 -8.58 -7.04 -18.03
CA LEU A 231 -8.87 -6.54 -16.69
C LEU A 231 -9.15 -5.03 -16.69
N ILE A 232 -8.31 -4.23 -17.35
CA ILE A 232 -8.48 -2.77 -17.47
C ILE A 232 -9.78 -2.44 -18.22
N ILE A 233 -10.03 -3.09 -19.36
CA ILE A 233 -11.27 -2.91 -20.15
C ILE A 233 -12.50 -3.26 -19.33
N TYR A 234 -12.48 -4.39 -18.60
CA TYR A 234 -13.60 -4.81 -17.77
C TYR A 234 -13.87 -3.80 -16.65
N TYR A 235 -12.83 -3.36 -15.95
CA TYR A 235 -12.96 -2.36 -14.91
C TYR A 235 -13.50 -1.03 -15.45
N ALA A 236 -12.98 -0.56 -16.59
CA ALA A 236 -13.49 0.62 -17.28
C ALA A 236 -14.97 0.46 -17.64
N ARG A 237 -15.37 -0.74 -18.10
CA ARG A 237 -16.77 -1.10 -18.38
C ARG A 237 -17.66 -0.95 -17.16
N GLU A 238 -17.30 -1.60 -16.07
CA GLU A 238 -18.01 -1.57 -14.78
C GLU A 238 -18.16 -0.14 -14.22
N LYS A 239 -17.10 0.68 -14.32
CA LYS A 239 -17.09 2.06 -13.81
C LYS A 239 -17.56 3.11 -14.82
N ASN A 240 -18.01 2.70 -16.00
CA ASN A 240 -18.40 3.59 -17.10
C ASN A 240 -17.32 4.62 -17.48
N ILE A 241 -16.05 4.21 -17.44
CA ILE A 241 -14.91 5.00 -17.91
C ILE A 241 -14.71 4.72 -19.40
N VAL A 242 -14.41 5.77 -20.17
CA VAL A 242 -13.95 5.65 -21.56
C VAL A 242 -12.43 5.62 -21.52
N LEU A 243 -11.83 4.52 -22.00
CA LEU A 243 -10.38 4.37 -22.05
C LEU A 243 -9.77 5.26 -23.12
N GLU A 244 -8.49 5.60 -22.96
CA GLU A 244 -7.71 6.32 -23.96
C GLU A 244 -6.57 5.46 -24.46
N LEU A 245 -6.31 5.49 -25.77
CA LEU A 245 -5.14 4.90 -26.41
C LEU A 245 -4.67 5.81 -27.54
N ASN A 246 -3.37 6.11 -27.56
CA ASN A 246 -2.73 6.85 -28.64
C ASN A 246 -1.65 5.97 -29.26
N GLU A 247 -1.82 5.59 -30.53
CA GLU A 247 -0.86 4.73 -31.22
C GLU A 247 0.49 5.40 -31.40
N GLN A 248 0.56 6.72 -31.58
CA GLN A 248 1.84 7.42 -31.66
C GLN A 248 2.61 7.34 -30.34
N GLU A 249 1.91 7.48 -29.20
CA GLU A 249 2.54 7.32 -27.88
C GLU A 249 3.04 5.88 -27.68
N LEU A 250 2.29 4.87 -28.15
CA LEU A 250 2.74 3.48 -28.11
C LEU A 250 3.98 3.25 -29.00
N LEU A 251 4.02 3.83 -30.21
CA LEU A 251 5.18 3.79 -31.10
C LEU A 251 6.41 4.45 -30.46
N ASP A 252 6.23 5.64 -29.88
CA ASP A 252 7.29 6.36 -29.18
C ASP A 252 7.79 5.56 -27.97
N TYR A 253 6.88 4.90 -27.24
CA TYR A 253 7.24 4.04 -26.11
C TYR A 253 8.02 2.80 -26.56
N ILE A 254 7.61 2.13 -27.65
CA ILE A 254 8.34 1.01 -28.26
C ILE A 254 9.74 1.45 -28.70
N ALA A 255 9.87 2.63 -29.32
CA ALA A 255 11.14 3.13 -29.81
C ALA A 255 12.14 3.47 -28.68
N ASN A 256 11.62 3.91 -27.52
CA ASN A 256 12.44 4.35 -26.39
C ASN A 256 12.73 3.25 -25.35
N ASN A 257 12.14 2.05 -25.49
CA ASN A 257 12.28 0.95 -24.53
C ASN A 257 12.61 -0.36 -25.23
N ASP A 258 13.64 -1.08 -24.76
CA ASP A 258 14.05 -2.37 -25.32
C ASP A 258 13.93 -3.49 -24.29
N ASP A 259 12.70 -3.89 -23.96
CA ASP A 259 12.42 -5.09 -23.14
C ASP A 259 12.22 -6.32 -24.04
N GLU A 260 13.01 -7.37 -23.85
CA GLU A 260 12.98 -8.61 -24.64
C GLU A 260 11.60 -9.29 -24.66
N ASN A 261 10.79 -9.12 -23.60
CA ASN A 261 9.48 -9.76 -23.47
C ASN A 261 8.31 -8.92 -23.97
N SER A 262 8.59 -7.71 -24.48
CA SER A 262 7.59 -6.76 -24.94
C SER A 262 7.53 -6.69 -26.47
N ILE A 263 6.44 -6.13 -27.02
CA ILE A 263 6.28 -5.97 -28.47
C ILE A 263 7.38 -5.07 -29.06
N LYS A 264 7.81 -5.37 -30.30
CA LYS A 264 8.83 -4.58 -31.02
C LYS A 264 8.24 -3.74 -32.15
N SER A 265 6.98 -4.00 -32.50
CA SER A 265 6.20 -3.28 -33.50
C SER A 265 4.71 -3.43 -33.20
N ILE A 266 3.86 -2.60 -33.83
CA ILE A 266 2.40 -2.72 -33.72
C ILE A 266 1.92 -4.07 -34.29
N SER A 267 2.62 -4.61 -35.29
CA SER A 267 2.32 -5.91 -35.88
C SER A 267 2.52 -7.10 -34.92
N ASP A 268 3.28 -6.94 -33.84
CA ASP A 268 3.53 -7.97 -32.83
C ASP A 268 2.42 -8.04 -31.75
N ILE A 269 1.49 -7.08 -31.73
CA ILE A 269 0.39 -7.07 -30.76
C ILE A 269 -0.46 -8.33 -30.96
N ASN A 270 -0.75 -9.02 -29.85
CA ASN A 270 -1.58 -10.20 -29.84
C ASN A 270 -2.96 -9.90 -30.46
N LYS A 271 -3.42 -10.76 -31.36
CA LYS A 271 -4.72 -10.62 -32.04
C LYS A 271 -5.90 -10.49 -31.08
N ASP A 272 -5.85 -11.12 -29.91
CA ASP A 272 -6.90 -11.00 -28.91
C ASP A 272 -6.96 -9.59 -28.31
N ILE A 273 -5.80 -8.93 -28.13
CA ILE A 273 -5.74 -7.51 -27.75
C ILE A 273 -6.31 -6.65 -28.88
N ILE A 274 -5.89 -6.86 -30.12
CA ILE A 274 -6.41 -6.12 -31.29
C ILE A 274 -7.94 -6.22 -31.36
N ASN A 275 -8.48 -7.44 -31.25
CA ASN A 275 -9.91 -7.69 -31.24
C ASN A 275 -10.61 -6.97 -30.08
N ALA A 276 -10.06 -7.04 -28.86
CA ALA A 276 -10.62 -6.37 -27.69
C ALA A 276 -10.64 -4.83 -27.88
N LEU A 277 -9.57 -4.24 -28.39
CA LEU A 277 -9.50 -2.80 -28.69
C LEU A 277 -10.52 -2.40 -29.75
N GLN A 278 -10.62 -3.15 -30.85
CA GLN A 278 -11.56 -2.88 -31.94
C GLN A 278 -13.02 -2.95 -31.47
N MET A 279 -13.39 -4.00 -30.73
CA MET A 279 -14.74 -4.15 -30.18
C MET A 279 -15.11 -2.97 -29.27
N ASN A 280 -14.21 -2.61 -28.35
CA ASN A 280 -14.46 -1.49 -27.43
C ASN A 280 -14.49 -0.15 -28.16
N LYS A 281 -13.74 0.00 -29.25
CA LYS A 281 -13.76 1.23 -30.06
C LYS A 281 -15.12 1.38 -30.73
N ASN A 282 -15.67 0.30 -31.29
CA ASN A 282 -16.99 0.28 -31.95
C ASN A 282 -18.12 0.57 -30.95
N GLU A 283 -17.94 0.18 -29.68
CA GLU A 283 -18.88 0.48 -28.59
C GLU A 283 -18.66 1.87 -27.93
N ASN A 284 -17.74 2.70 -28.45
CA ASN A 284 -17.32 3.98 -27.86
C ASN A 284 -16.82 3.85 -26.40
N ARG A 285 -16.23 2.70 -26.06
CA ARG A 285 -15.65 2.41 -24.74
C ARG A 285 -14.16 2.72 -24.64
N ILE A 286 -13.51 2.91 -25.79
CA ILE A 286 -12.13 3.39 -25.91
C ILE A 286 -12.05 4.42 -27.02
N ASN A 287 -11.38 5.54 -26.73
CA ASN A 287 -10.96 6.52 -27.71
C ASN A 287 -9.55 6.15 -28.19
N ILE A 288 -9.42 5.80 -29.48
CA ILE A 288 -8.14 5.45 -30.10
C ILE A 288 -7.75 6.56 -31.07
N ILE A 289 -6.60 7.18 -30.83
CA ILE A 289 -5.98 8.19 -31.70
C ILE A 289 -4.97 7.48 -32.61
N PHE A 290 -5.19 7.60 -33.91
CA PHE A 290 -4.36 7.01 -34.96
C PHE A 290 -3.48 8.09 -35.62
N PRO A 291 -2.20 7.82 -35.91
CA PRO A 291 -1.40 8.62 -36.84
C PRO A 291 -1.84 8.38 -38.30
N ASP A 292 -1.41 9.24 -39.23
CA ASP A 292 -1.82 9.20 -40.64
C ASP A 292 -1.55 7.83 -41.31
N ASP A 293 -0.43 7.17 -40.97
CA ASP A 293 -0.03 5.86 -41.51
C ASP A 293 -0.26 4.68 -40.55
N SER A 294 -1.22 4.83 -39.62
CA SER A 294 -1.57 3.85 -38.57
C SER A 294 -1.51 2.38 -39.00
N GLU A 295 -0.69 1.60 -38.31
CA GLU A 295 -0.63 0.16 -38.46
C GLU A 295 -1.79 -0.50 -37.72
N LEU A 296 -2.15 0.02 -36.54
CA LEU A 296 -3.25 -0.51 -35.73
C LEU A 296 -4.59 -0.40 -36.46
N SER A 297 -4.83 0.70 -37.17
CA SER A 297 -6.04 0.89 -37.99
C SER A 297 -6.10 -0.12 -39.13
N LYS A 298 -4.97 -0.41 -39.80
CA LYS A 298 -4.90 -1.44 -40.86
C LYS A 298 -5.21 -2.83 -40.29
N LEU A 299 -4.68 -3.16 -39.11
CA LEU A 299 -4.98 -4.43 -38.42
C LEU A 299 -6.48 -4.57 -38.07
N PHE A 300 -7.18 -3.47 -37.78
CA PHE A 300 -8.63 -3.49 -37.57
C PHE A 300 -9.41 -3.79 -38.86
N GLU A 301 -8.94 -3.30 -40.02
CA GLU A 301 -9.58 -3.56 -41.32
C GLU A 301 -9.45 -5.02 -41.76
N GLU A 302 -8.36 -5.70 -41.36
CA GLU A 302 -8.11 -7.11 -41.67
C GLU A 302 -9.07 -8.09 -40.94
N ASN A 303 -9.81 -7.64 -39.91
CA ASN A 303 -10.81 -8.42 -39.18
C ASN A 303 -12.22 -7.77 -39.21
N PRO A 304 -12.91 -7.73 -40.38
CA PRO A 304 -14.18 -7.01 -40.54
C PRO A 304 -15.36 -7.64 -39.79
N ALA A 305 -15.23 -8.87 -39.27
CA ALA A 305 -16.29 -9.57 -38.54
C ALA A 305 -16.75 -8.80 -37.27
N LEU A 306 -15.89 -7.98 -36.68
CA LEU A 306 -16.18 -7.18 -35.48
C LEU A 306 -16.79 -5.79 -35.79
N ASN A 307 -16.78 -5.37 -37.05
CA ASN A 307 -17.36 -4.08 -37.48
C ASN A 307 -18.89 -4.10 -37.60
N ASN A 308 -19.50 -5.29 -37.60
CA ASN A 308 -20.95 -5.47 -37.73
C ASN A 308 -21.64 -5.94 -36.43
N VAL A 309 -20.93 -5.91 -35.30
CA VAL A 309 -21.52 -6.31 -34.01
C VAL A 309 -22.29 -5.11 -33.44
N PRO A 310 -23.63 -5.17 -33.34
CA PRO A 310 -24.39 -4.11 -32.68
C PRO A 310 -23.95 -3.98 -31.22
N PRO A 311 -23.97 -2.78 -30.63
CA PRO A 311 -23.56 -2.56 -29.25
C PRO A 311 -24.27 -3.57 -28.34
N SER A 312 -23.49 -4.45 -27.73
CA SER A 312 -24.06 -5.53 -26.94
C SER A 312 -24.61 -4.97 -25.64
N ASN A 313 -25.91 -5.16 -25.38
CA ASN A 313 -26.48 -4.96 -24.05
C ASN A 313 -25.93 -6.05 -23.13
N GLY A 314 -24.80 -5.76 -22.47
CA GLY A 314 -24.21 -6.62 -21.45
C GLY A 314 -23.53 -7.86 -22.02
N TYR A 315 -22.28 -7.71 -22.46
CA TYR A 315 -21.42 -8.85 -22.74
C TYR A 315 -21.10 -9.58 -21.41
N ASN A 316 -21.80 -10.68 -21.13
CA ASN A 316 -21.37 -11.68 -20.16
C ASN A 316 -20.17 -12.44 -20.74
N GLY A 317 -18.98 -11.85 -20.62
CA GLY A 317 -17.73 -12.47 -21.05
C GLY A 317 -17.41 -13.76 -20.30
N PRO A 318 -16.43 -14.56 -20.78
CA PRO A 318 -16.12 -15.90 -20.28
C PRO A 318 -15.61 -15.97 -18.82
N TYR A 319 -15.50 -14.84 -18.12
CA TYR A 319 -15.04 -14.77 -16.74
C TYR A 319 -16.05 -15.30 -15.70
N ASN A 320 -17.28 -15.64 -16.10
CA ASN A 320 -18.20 -16.45 -15.29
C ASN A 320 -17.83 -17.95 -15.23
N ASN A 321 -16.80 -18.40 -15.96
CA ASN A 321 -16.37 -19.81 -16.00
C ASN A 321 -15.01 -20.09 -15.32
N TYR A 322 -14.41 -19.10 -14.64
CA TYR A 322 -13.45 -19.42 -13.59
C TYR A 322 -14.25 -19.80 -12.33
N PRO A 323 -13.91 -20.88 -11.62
CA PRO A 323 -14.67 -21.38 -10.48
C PRO A 323 -14.44 -20.54 -9.22
N TYR A 324 -14.65 -19.23 -9.31
CA TYR A 324 -14.75 -18.35 -8.15
C TYR A 324 -15.88 -17.36 -8.42
N GLN A 325 -17.09 -17.78 -8.05
CA GLN A 325 -18.15 -16.84 -7.74
C GLN A 325 -17.56 -15.81 -6.78
N MET A 326 -17.55 -14.53 -7.15
CA MET A 326 -17.25 -13.46 -6.20
C MET A 326 -18.21 -13.62 -5.02
N PRO A 327 -17.73 -13.84 -3.78
CA PRO A 327 -18.62 -13.89 -2.64
C PRO A 327 -19.15 -12.47 -2.40
N CYS A 328 -20.30 -12.17 -3.00
CA CYS A 328 -21.19 -11.11 -2.55
C CYS A 328 -21.84 -11.55 -1.23
N THR A 329 -21.06 -11.68 -0.17
CA THR A 329 -21.53 -11.71 1.23
C THR A 329 -20.43 -11.13 2.13
N PRO A 330 -20.78 -10.37 3.20
CA PRO A 330 -19.83 -10.01 4.23
C PRO A 330 -19.56 -11.27 5.09
N GLN A 331 -18.75 -12.19 4.57
CA GLN A 331 -18.13 -13.23 5.37
C GLN A 331 -16.62 -13.13 5.19
N ASN A 332 -15.97 -12.83 6.31
CA ASN A 332 -14.54 -12.77 6.53
C ASN A 332 -13.78 -13.85 5.71
N PRO A 333 -13.01 -13.48 4.66
CA PRO A 333 -12.43 -14.45 3.75
C PRO A 333 -11.03 -14.96 4.15
N TYR A 334 -10.50 -14.64 5.33
CA TYR A 334 -9.15 -15.11 5.72
C TYR A 334 -9.12 -15.78 7.11
N PRO A 335 -9.35 -17.10 7.19
CA PRO A 335 -8.95 -17.89 8.35
C PRO A 335 -7.51 -18.35 8.16
N TYR A 336 -6.53 -17.44 8.17
CA TYR A 336 -5.14 -17.86 8.31
C TYR A 336 -4.75 -17.88 9.78
N TYR A 337 -4.63 -19.11 10.27
CA TYR A 337 -4.05 -19.49 11.55
C TYR A 337 -2.62 -18.93 11.62
N ASN A 338 -2.34 -18.07 12.60
CA ASN A 338 -0.98 -17.65 12.94
C ASN A 338 -0.42 -18.62 14.00
N PRO A 339 0.52 -19.53 13.69
CA PRO A 339 1.04 -20.49 14.66
C PRO A 339 2.04 -19.90 15.67
N TYR A 340 2.26 -18.58 15.74
CA TYR A 340 3.25 -17.98 16.64
C TYR A 340 2.71 -16.93 17.62
N VAL A 341 1.39 -16.90 17.87
CA VAL A 341 0.85 -16.09 18.97
C VAL A 341 1.00 -16.84 20.29
N ASN A 342 1.95 -16.39 21.11
CA ASN A 342 2.19 -16.86 22.48
C ASN A 342 0.95 -16.58 23.36
N PRO A 343 0.32 -17.58 24.01
CA PRO A 343 -1.04 -17.47 24.57
C PRO A 343 -1.14 -16.77 25.96
N MET A 344 -0.30 -15.79 26.28
CA MET A 344 -0.26 -15.21 27.64
C MET A 344 -1.18 -13.99 27.90
N TYR A 345 -1.97 -13.53 26.93
CA TYR A 345 -2.84 -12.34 27.12
C TYR A 345 -4.32 -12.54 26.75
N TYR A 346 -4.85 -13.76 26.84
CA TYR A 346 -6.30 -13.97 26.87
C TYR A 346 -6.76 -14.22 28.30
N ASN A 347 -6.98 -13.15 29.06
CA ASN A 347 -7.92 -13.17 30.19
C ASN A 347 -8.38 -11.75 30.51
N GLN A 348 -9.39 -11.31 29.75
CA GLN A 348 -10.59 -10.57 30.18
C GLN A 348 -11.13 -9.75 29.00
N GLN A 349 -11.98 -10.36 28.16
CA GLN A 349 -12.92 -9.61 27.33
C GLN A 349 -14.33 -9.79 27.88
N PRO A 350 -15.12 -8.71 28.08
CA PRO A 350 -16.54 -8.83 28.35
C PRO A 350 -17.26 -9.36 27.10
N GLN A 351 -18.09 -10.39 27.30
CA GLN A 351 -18.93 -11.00 26.27
C GLN A 351 -20.02 -10.00 25.81
N TYR A 352 -20.02 -9.62 24.53
CA TYR A 352 -21.15 -8.91 23.93
C TYR A 352 -22.18 -9.92 23.37
N PRO A 353 -23.48 -9.74 23.59
CA PRO A 353 -24.51 -10.62 23.03
C PRO A 353 -24.67 -10.41 21.52
N PRO A 354 -25.15 -11.43 20.78
CA PRO A 354 -25.23 -11.40 19.33
C PRO A 354 -26.24 -10.37 18.81
N TYR A 355 -25.85 -9.69 17.73
CA TYR A 355 -26.66 -8.74 16.97
C TYR A 355 -28.01 -9.36 16.57
N GLN A 356 -29.12 -8.73 16.99
CA GLN A 356 -30.47 -8.99 16.45
C GLN A 356 -30.87 -7.82 15.55
N GLN A 357 -31.29 -8.10 14.32
CA GLN A 357 -31.83 -7.09 13.40
C GLN A 357 -33.13 -6.50 13.95
N PRO A 358 -33.32 -5.16 13.93
CA PRO A 358 -34.57 -4.58 14.40
C PRO A 358 -35.71 -4.76 13.36
N GLN A 359 -36.82 -5.33 13.83
CA GLN A 359 -38.12 -5.32 13.16
C GLN A 359 -38.73 -3.91 13.26
N TYR A 360 -39.04 -3.30 12.12
CA TYR A 360 -39.81 -2.04 12.08
C TYR A 360 -41.26 -2.31 12.50
N SER A 361 -41.70 -1.70 13.59
CA SER A 361 -43.13 -1.48 13.85
C SER A 361 -43.36 -0.15 14.56
N GLN A 362 -44.47 0.48 14.18
CA GLN A 362 -44.83 1.89 14.33
C GLN A 362 -45.00 2.31 15.79
N TYR A 363 -44.36 3.40 16.23
CA TYR A 363 -44.96 4.37 17.16
C TYR A 363 -44.28 5.75 16.98
N GLN A 364 -45.09 6.72 16.53
CA GLN A 364 -44.75 8.14 16.51
C GLN A 364 -44.90 8.74 17.92
N GLN A 365 -43.90 9.48 18.42
CA GLN A 365 -44.06 10.70 19.22
C GLN A 365 -42.73 11.52 19.21
N PRO A 366 -42.78 12.86 19.32
CA PRO A 366 -41.73 13.77 18.83
C PRO A 366 -40.62 14.10 19.84
N PHE A 367 -39.43 14.44 19.31
CA PHE A 367 -38.29 14.97 20.06
C PHE A 367 -38.50 16.44 20.50
N PRO A 368 -37.96 16.87 21.66
CA PRO A 368 -37.94 18.27 22.07
C PRO A 368 -36.80 19.04 21.35
N PRO A 369 -36.95 20.37 21.13
CA PRO A 369 -36.00 21.15 20.33
C PRO A 369 -34.70 21.51 21.07
N TYR A 370 -33.62 21.54 20.29
CA TYR A 370 -32.26 21.93 20.67
C TYR A 370 -32.18 23.39 21.15
N GLN A 371 -31.49 23.62 22.28
CA GLN A 371 -31.07 24.96 22.70
C GLN A 371 -29.68 25.27 22.13
N GLN A 372 -29.59 26.33 21.32
CA GLN A 372 -28.34 26.91 20.85
C GLN A 372 -27.65 27.68 21.99
N GLN A 373 -26.43 27.28 22.37
CA GLN A 373 -25.57 28.11 23.22
C GLN A 373 -24.83 29.12 22.35
N GLN A 374 -25.06 30.41 22.64
CA GLN A 374 -24.34 31.52 22.02
C GLN A 374 -22.95 31.67 22.63
N TYR A 375 -21.92 31.70 21.79
CA TYR A 375 -20.56 32.09 22.15
C TYR A 375 -20.47 33.62 22.27
N GLN A 376 -19.93 34.11 23.39
CA GLN A 376 -19.52 35.51 23.60
C GLN A 376 -17.99 35.61 23.46
N PRO A 377 -17.43 36.61 22.74
CA PRO A 377 -15.99 36.76 22.56
C PRO A 377 -15.32 37.48 23.75
N TYR A 378 -14.09 37.04 24.06
CA TYR A 378 -13.22 37.53 25.12
C TYR A 378 -12.79 39.00 24.90
N GLN A 379 -12.94 39.84 25.92
CA GLN A 379 -12.30 41.15 26.00
C GLN A 379 -10.94 41.05 26.71
N GLN A 380 -9.92 41.63 26.07
CA GLN A 380 -8.60 41.88 26.65
C GLN A 380 -8.71 42.86 27.83
N GLN A 381 -8.00 42.60 28.92
CA GLN A 381 -7.66 43.63 29.89
C GLN A 381 -6.14 43.77 29.97
N GLN A 382 -5.67 44.95 29.58
CA GLN A 382 -4.43 45.54 30.06
C GLN A 382 -4.62 45.93 31.52
N TYR A 383 -3.64 45.62 32.38
CA TYR A 383 -2.94 46.57 33.25
C TYR A 383 -1.70 45.90 33.82
#